data_AF-A0A7K2KUZ6-F1
#
_entry.id   AF-A0A7K2KUZ6-F1
#
_cell.length_a   1.000
_cell.length_b   1.000
_cell.length_c   1.000
_cell.angle_alpha   90.00
_cell.angle_beta   90.00
_cell.angle_gamma   90.00
#
_symmetry.space_group_name_H-M   'P 1'
#
loop_
_entity.id
_entity.type
_entity.pdbx_description
1 polymer ?
#
loop_
_entity_poly.entity_id
_entity_poly.type
_entity_poly.pdbx_seq_one_letter_code
_entity_poly.pdbx_strand_id
1 'polypeptide(L)'
;MDEVHDVFETHVTVRCRSEGELTRLGAWAADRALKVTTIVLARGRTPVQPMLTLRGRTGHPAVVSGLREAGFEPARVKVETVPWSTEPAGPGGGYFEHHVKLVLPAAYDRTALENLVVPHGAHVSWNTRRALPGPGGRHERFVTQRHSGPADAAGRACDALVAALIVAGYELVSEEREFVISDSDLSWDEGWLEELPV
;
A
#
# COMPACT_ATOMS: atom_id res chain seq x y z
N MET A 1 -29.23 4.96 -13.90
CA MET A 1 -29.06 4.92 -12.44
C MET A 1 -27.59 4.70 -12.27
N ASP A 2 -26.86 5.81 -12.21
CA ASP A 2 -25.41 5.80 -12.36
C ASP A 2 -24.79 5.11 -11.15
N GLU A 3 -24.06 4.03 -11.43
CA GLU A 3 -23.11 3.42 -10.52
C GLU A 3 -22.10 4.50 -10.14
N VAL A 4 -22.38 5.22 -9.04
CA VAL A 4 -21.33 5.89 -8.29
C VAL A 4 -20.44 4.74 -7.82
N HIS A 5 -19.35 4.48 -8.56
CA HIS A 5 -18.27 3.66 -8.06
C HIS A 5 -17.99 4.14 -6.65
N ASP A 6 -18.22 3.28 -5.67
CA ASP A 6 -17.98 3.59 -4.28
C ASP A 6 -16.53 4.08 -4.20
N VAL A 7 -16.35 5.39 -4.01
CA VAL A 7 -15.03 6.07 -4.11
C VAL A 7 -14.12 5.68 -2.95
N PHE A 8 -14.57 4.76 -2.10
CA PHE A 8 -13.85 4.24 -0.97
C PHE A 8 -13.32 2.83 -1.24
N GLU A 9 -12.12 2.58 -0.75
CA GLU A 9 -11.54 1.25 -0.62
C GLU A 9 -11.17 1.05 0.85
N THR A 10 -11.40 -0.16 1.39
CA THR A 10 -10.96 -0.52 2.74
C THR A 10 -9.98 -1.67 2.68
N HIS A 11 -8.86 -1.54 3.38
CA HIS A 11 -7.88 -2.59 3.57
C HIS A 11 -7.93 -3.12 5.00
N VAL A 12 -8.01 -4.44 5.14
CA VAL A 12 -7.87 -5.13 6.43
C VAL A 12 -6.56 -5.89 6.43
N THR A 13 -5.57 -5.42 7.19
CA THR A 13 -4.29 -6.11 7.37
C THR A 13 -4.42 -7.18 8.43
N VAL A 14 -3.92 -8.39 8.12
CA VAL A 14 -3.99 -9.55 8.99
C VAL A 14 -2.59 -9.95 9.43
N ARG A 15 -2.42 -10.26 10.72
CA ARG A 15 -1.16 -10.80 11.21
C ARG A 15 -1.03 -12.27 10.79
N CYS A 16 -0.03 -12.57 9.98
CA CYS A 16 0.38 -13.93 9.64
C CYS A 16 1.84 -14.14 10.06
N ARG A 17 2.07 -15.15 10.90
CA ARG A 17 3.36 -15.54 11.48
C ARG A 17 4.06 -16.63 10.68
N SER A 18 3.39 -17.21 9.70
CA SER A 18 3.93 -18.25 8.83
C SER A 18 3.36 -18.22 7.41
N GLU A 19 4.06 -18.85 6.48
CA GLU A 19 3.57 -19.06 5.11
C GLU A 19 2.30 -19.92 5.06
N GLY A 20 2.16 -20.87 6.00
CA GLY A 20 0.95 -21.68 6.15
C GLY A 20 -0.28 -20.82 6.49
N GLU A 21 -0.11 -19.83 7.36
CA GLU A 21 -1.18 -18.87 7.68
C GLU A 21 -1.51 -17.96 6.50
N LEU A 22 -0.51 -17.49 5.74
CA LEU A 22 -0.72 -16.71 4.53
C LEU A 22 -1.50 -17.51 3.47
N THR A 23 -1.15 -18.79 3.28
CA THR A 23 -1.85 -19.69 2.35
C THR A 23 -3.30 -19.90 2.78
N ARG A 24 -3.52 -20.15 4.08
CA ARG A 24 -4.86 -20.31 4.66
C ARG A 24 -5.69 -19.03 4.51
N LEU A 25 -5.08 -17.86 4.69
CA LEU A 25 -5.73 -16.56 4.49
C LEU A 25 -6.14 -16.36 3.03
N GLY A 26 -5.25 -16.71 2.10
CA GLY A 26 -5.54 -16.67 0.67
C GLY A 26 -6.75 -17.51 0.28
N ALA A 27 -6.84 -18.75 0.79
CA ALA A 27 -8.00 -19.61 0.57
C ALA A 27 -9.29 -19.03 1.17
N TRP A 28 -9.22 -18.56 2.43
CA TRP A 28 -10.36 -17.95 3.11
C TRP A 28 -10.92 -16.72 2.36
N ALA A 29 -10.03 -15.90 1.81
CA ALA A 29 -10.38 -14.72 1.02
C ALA A 29 -10.95 -15.09 -0.35
N ALA A 30 -10.38 -16.09 -1.03
CA ALA A 30 -10.85 -16.56 -2.33
C ALA A 30 -12.29 -17.08 -2.27
N ASP A 31 -12.65 -17.84 -1.23
CA ASP A 31 -14.01 -18.33 -0.98
C ASP A 31 -15.05 -17.20 -0.82
N ARG A 32 -14.57 -15.97 -0.56
CA ARG A 32 -15.37 -14.76 -0.35
C ARG A 32 -15.18 -13.72 -1.45
N ALA A 33 -14.51 -14.09 -2.54
CA ALA A 33 -14.14 -13.18 -3.64
C ALA A 33 -13.39 -11.92 -3.18
N LEU A 34 -12.63 -12.01 -2.08
CA LEU A 34 -11.79 -10.93 -1.57
C LEU A 34 -10.38 -11.06 -2.14
N LYS A 35 -9.83 -9.94 -2.62
CA LYS A 35 -8.44 -9.87 -3.06
C LYS A 35 -7.53 -9.79 -1.84
N VAL A 36 -6.46 -10.57 -1.85
CA VAL A 36 -5.34 -10.42 -0.90
C VAL A 36 -4.13 -9.83 -1.63
N THR A 37 -3.58 -8.74 -1.10
CA THR A 37 -2.29 -8.20 -1.54
C THR A 37 -1.31 -8.32 -0.38
N THR A 38 -0.17 -8.95 -0.61
CA THR A 38 0.91 -8.99 0.39
C THR A 38 2.01 -8.02 -0.01
N ILE A 39 2.20 -7.00 0.83
CA ILE A 39 3.35 -6.11 0.74
C ILE A 39 4.41 -6.65 1.71
N VAL A 40 5.65 -6.72 1.24
CA VAL A 40 6.81 -6.95 2.12
C VAL A 40 7.62 -5.68 2.14
N LEU A 41 7.92 -5.16 3.32
CA LEU A 41 8.72 -3.98 3.56
C LEU A 41 10.19 -4.37 3.72
N ALA A 42 11.10 -3.45 3.38
CA ALA A 42 12.53 -3.69 3.49
C ALA A 42 13.01 -3.83 4.94
N ARG A 43 12.31 -3.15 5.84
CA ARG A 43 12.61 -3.02 7.27
C ARG A 43 11.31 -2.68 8.00
N GLY A 44 11.42 -2.52 9.31
CA GLY A 44 10.30 -2.17 10.19
C GLY A 44 9.84 -3.34 11.03
N ARG A 45 9.01 -3.03 12.02
CA ARG A 45 8.55 -3.97 13.03
C ARG A 45 7.67 -5.08 12.46
N THR A 46 6.87 -4.76 11.45
CA THR A 46 5.96 -5.71 10.80
C THR A 46 6.16 -5.71 9.28
N PRO A 47 7.23 -6.35 8.78
CA PRO A 47 7.62 -6.21 7.39
C PRO A 47 6.69 -6.95 6.42
N VAL A 48 6.04 -8.03 6.83
CA VAL A 48 5.08 -8.76 5.98
C VAL A 48 3.67 -8.33 6.32
N GLN A 49 2.99 -7.69 5.37
CA GLN A 49 1.66 -7.13 5.54
C GLN A 49 0.69 -7.69 4.48
N PRO A 50 0.00 -8.81 4.76
CA PRO A 50 -1.09 -9.29 3.93
C PRO A 50 -2.36 -8.48 4.21
N MET A 51 -2.95 -7.93 3.16
CA MET A 51 -4.09 -7.02 3.23
C MET A 51 -5.24 -7.54 2.37
N LEU A 52 -6.43 -7.64 2.95
CA LEU A 52 -7.66 -7.88 2.20
C LEU A 52 -8.21 -6.55 1.70
N THR A 53 -8.60 -6.48 0.43
CA THR A 53 -9.24 -5.30 -0.16
C THR A 53 -10.75 -5.48 -0.21
N LEU A 54 -11.49 -4.47 0.26
CA LEU A 54 -12.93 -4.36 0.15
C LEU A 54 -13.29 -3.08 -0.60
N ARG A 55 -14.35 -3.14 -1.42
CA ARG A 55 -14.99 -1.94 -1.95
C ARG A 55 -15.84 -1.29 -0.85
N GLY A 56 -15.82 0.03 -0.79
CA GLY A 56 -16.56 0.82 0.18
C GLY A 56 -15.93 0.87 1.57
N ARG A 57 -16.58 1.61 2.47
CA ARG A 57 -16.11 1.85 3.85
C ARG A 57 -16.86 1.10 4.95
N THR A 58 -17.98 0.45 4.62
CA THR A 58 -18.91 -0.11 5.63
C THR A 58 -18.81 -1.62 5.82
N GLY A 59 -18.19 -2.36 4.88
CA GLY A 59 -18.14 -3.82 4.91
C GLY A 59 -17.10 -4.43 5.85
N HIS A 60 -16.12 -3.63 6.30
CA HIS A 60 -14.98 -4.14 7.07
C HIS A 60 -15.34 -4.76 8.43
N PRO A 61 -16.38 -4.33 9.20
CA PRO A 61 -16.70 -4.97 10.47
C PRO A 61 -17.10 -6.45 10.31
N ALA A 62 -17.85 -6.78 9.25
CA ALA A 62 -18.24 -8.16 8.95
C ALA A 62 -17.04 -9.02 8.56
N VAL A 63 -16.13 -8.47 7.73
CA VAL A 63 -14.88 -9.16 7.36
C VAL A 63 -13.98 -9.37 8.57
N VAL A 64 -13.84 -8.38 9.44
CA VAL A 64 -13.08 -8.50 10.69
C VAL A 64 -13.68 -9.56 11.62
N SER A 65 -15.01 -9.64 11.76
CA SER A 65 -15.66 -10.71 12.53
C SER A 65 -15.37 -12.08 11.94
N GLY A 66 -15.60 -12.24 10.62
CA GLY A 66 -15.39 -13.52 9.94
C GLY A 66 -13.94 -13.99 9.97
N LEU A 67 -12.96 -13.08 9.91
CA LEU A 67 -11.55 -13.41 10.09
C LEU A 67 -11.28 -13.94 11.50
N ARG A 68 -11.82 -13.29 12.54
CA ARG A 68 -11.66 -13.72 13.93
C ARG A 68 -12.31 -15.08 14.19
N GLU A 69 -13.52 -15.30 13.67
CA GLU A 69 -14.21 -16.59 13.74
C GLU A 69 -13.43 -17.71 13.05
N ALA A 70 -12.75 -17.39 11.95
CA ALA A 70 -11.84 -18.31 11.26
C ALA A 70 -10.46 -18.45 11.94
N GLY A 71 -10.24 -17.83 13.10
CA GLY A 71 -9.00 -17.91 13.86
C GLY A 71 -7.84 -17.14 13.23
N PHE A 72 -8.11 -16.03 12.55
CA PHE A 72 -7.12 -15.04 12.14
C PHE A 72 -7.09 -13.85 13.11
N GLU A 73 -6.04 -13.05 13.01
CA GLU A 73 -5.84 -11.85 13.83
C GLU A 73 -5.83 -10.59 12.94
N PRO A 74 -7.00 -9.99 12.64
CA PRO A 74 -7.07 -8.68 11.99
C PRO A 74 -6.44 -7.63 12.89
N ALA A 75 -5.55 -6.82 12.34
CA ALA A 75 -4.67 -5.98 13.14
C ALA A 75 -4.68 -4.51 12.73
N ARG A 76 -5.06 -4.20 11.48
CA ARG A 76 -5.20 -2.82 11.01
C ARG A 76 -6.35 -2.74 10.01
N VAL A 77 -7.10 -1.64 10.07
CA VAL A 77 -8.09 -1.27 9.06
C VAL A 77 -7.73 0.12 8.54
N LYS A 78 -7.57 0.23 7.23
CA LYS A 78 -7.30 1.48 6.52
C LYS A 78 -8.46 1.76 5.57
N VAL A 79 -9.05 2.96 5.65
CA VAL A 79 -10.11 3.40 4.73
C VAL A 79 -9.56 4.55 3.90
N GLU A 80 -9.63 4.37 2.59
CA GLU A 80 -9.02 5.25 1.60
C GLU A 80 -10.06 5.73 0.62
N THR A 81 -9.78 6.85 -0.02
CA THR A 81 -10.61 7.42 -1.07
C THR A 81 -9.77 8.20 -2.06
N VAL A 82 -10.43 8.78 -3.05
CA VAL A 82 -9.81 9.65 -4.05
C VAL A 82 -9.12 10.87 -3.40
N PRO A 83 -8.01 11.37 -3.95
CA PRO A 83 -7.18 12.38 -3.32
C PRO A 83 -7.82 13.79 -3.33
N TRP A 84 -8.88 14.00 -4.10
CA TRP A 84 -9.68 15.24 -4.10
C TRP A 84 -10.93 15.14 -3.21
N SER A 85 -11.05 14.09 -2.40
CA SER A 85 -12.18 13.94 -1.48
C SER A 85 -12.22 15.09 -0.47
N THR A 86 -13.43 15.56 -0.18
CA THR A 86 -13.69 16.57 0.86
C THR A 86 -14.12 15.93 2.18
N GLU A 87 -14.09 14.59 2.27
CA GLU A 87 -14.45 13.88 3.50
C GLU A 87 -13.49 14.27 4.63
N PRO A 88 -14.00 14.52 5.83
CA PRO A 88 -13.14 14.79 6.97
C PRO A 88 -12.33 13.55 7.31
N ALA A 89 -11.06 13.76 7.68
CA ALA A 89 -10.28 12.71 8.28
C ALA A 89 -10.89 12.27 9.63
N GLY A 90 -10.76 10.99 9.92
CA GLY A 90 -11.15 10.39 11.18
C GLY A 90 -10.20 10.77 12.33
N PRO A 91 -10.46 10.21 13.52
CA PRO A 91 -9.58 10.40 14.67
C PRO A 91 -8.15 9.97 14.35
N GLY A 92 -7.17 10.80 14.69
CA GLY A 92 -5.75 10.60 14.32
C GLY A 92 -5.30 11.36 13.08
N GLY A 93 -6.23 12.02 12.36
CA GLY A 93 -5.92 12.75 11.14
C GLY A 93 -5.90 11.86 9.91
N GLY A 94 -5.70 12.47 8.75
CA GLY A 94 -5.63 11.81 7.46
C GLY A 94 -4.33 12.14 6.75
N TYR A 95 -3.95 11.31 5.80
CA TYR A 95 -2.72 11.49 5.03
C TYR A 95 -2.93 11.05 3.59
N PHE A 96 -2.07 11.53 2.71
CA PHE A 96 -2.04 11.09 1.32
C PHE A 96 -1.06 9.94 1.19
N GLU A 97 -1.45 8.92 0.45
CA GLU A 97 -0.59 7.80 0.07
C GLU A 97 -0.50 7.76 -1.46
N HIS A 98 0.71 7.59 -1.98
CA HIS A 98 0.95 7.46 -3.41
C HIS A 98 1.68 6.14 -3.67
N HIS A 99 1.23 5.39 -4.67
CA HIS A 99 1.84 4.15 -5.10
C HIS A 99 2.31 4.28 -6.56
N VAL A 100 3.61 4.32 -6.76
CA VAL A 100 4.21 4.27 -8.10
C VAL A 100 4.66 2.84 -8.37
N LYS A 101 4.11 2.24 -9.42
CA LYS A 101 4.47 0.89 -9.86
C LYS A 101 5.55 0.96 -10.92
N LEU A 102 6.67 0.29 -10.68
CA LEU A 102 7.80 0.22 -11.60
C LEU A 102 7.93 -1.19 -12.17
N VAL A 103 8.36 -1.29 -13.43
CA VAL A 103 8.92 -2.55 -13.95
C VAL A 103 10.44 -2.46 -13.99
N LEU A 104 11.08 -3.39 -13.28
CA LEU A 104 12.52 -3.43 -13.10
C LEU A 104 13.10 -4.70 -13.73
N PRO A 105 14.33 -4.64 -14.29
CA PRO A 105 15.10 -5.84 -14.59
C PRO A 105 15.39 -6.67 -13.33
N ALA A 106 15.59 -7.97 -13.47
CA ALA A 106 15.89 -8.87 -12.33
C ALA A 106 17.11 -8.41 -11.51
N ALA A 107 18.11 -7.81 -12.17
CA ALA A 107 19.36 -7.35 -11.57
C ALA A 107 19.42 -5.81 -11.41
N TYR A 108 18.29 -5.14 -11.18
CA TYR A 108 18.29 -3.70 -10.91
C TYR A 108 19.14 -3.35 -9.68
N ASP A 109 19.76 -2.16 -9.69
CA ASP A 109 20.46 -1.64 -8.52
C ASP A 109 19.43 -1.13 -7.50
N ARG A 110 19.16 -1.99 -6.51
CA ARG A 110 18.22 -1.69 -5.45
C ARG A 110 18.66 -0.52 -4.58
N THR A 111 19.94 -0.46 -4.22
CA THR A 111 20.46 0.60 -3.35
C THR A 111 20.38 1.94 -4.05
N ALA A 112 20.65 2.00 -5.36
CA ALA A 112 20.45 3.20 -6.14
C ALA A 112 18.98 3.65 -6.17
N LEU A 113 18.03 2.72 -6.36
CA LEU A 113 16.59 3.06 -6.32
C LEU A 113 16.17 3.55 -4.92
N GLU A 114 16.62 2.90 -3.85
CA GLU A 114 16.30 3.31 -2.48
C GLU A 114 16.86 4.71 -2.17
N ASN A 115 18.13 4.96 -2.51
CA ASN A 115 18.76 6.27 -2.33
C ASN A 115 18.07 7.37 -3.15
N LEU A 116 17.49 7.03 -4.30
CA LEU A 116 16.72 7.97 -5.12
C LEU A 116 15.39 8.35 -4.46
N VAL A 117 14.67 7.40 -3.86
CA VAL A 117 13.29 7.63 -3.38
C VAL A 117 13.21 8.12 -1.94
N VAL A 118 14.19 7.79 -1.08
CA VAL A 118 14.22 8.20 0.33
C VAL A 118 14.11 9.72 0.53
N PRO A 119 14.81 10.58 -0.23
CA PRO A 119 14.67 12.04 -0.11
C PRO A 119 13.26 12.57 -0.39
N HIS A 120 12.43 11.78 -1.07
CA HIS A 120 11.02 12.11 -1.33
C HIS A 120 10.08 11.55 -0.26
N GLY A 121 10.58 11.00 0.86
CA GLY A 121 9.73 10.34 1.87
C GLY A 121 9.05 9.08 1.31
N ALA A 122 9.69 8.42 0.34
CA ALA A 122 9.15 7.28 -0.36
C ALA A 122 10.03 6.03 -0.17
N HIS A 123 9.40 4.85 -0.23
CA HIS A 123 10.04 3.59 0.10
C HIS A 123 9.69 2.50 -0.91
N VAL A 124 10.67 1.66 -1.25
CA VAL A 124 10.50 0.56 -2.19
C VAL A 124 9.99 -0.70 -1.47
N SER A 125 8.98 -1.37 -2.03
CA SER A 125 8.56 -2.70 -1.57
C SER A 125 9.72 -3.71 -1.70
N TRP A 126 9.87 -4.60 -0.73
CA TRP A 126 10.91 -5.63 -0.71
C TRP A 126 10.58 -6.83 -1.60
N ASN A 127 9.32 -7.27 -1.64
CA ASN A 127 8.93 -8.42 -2.44
C ASN A 127 8.71 -8.09 -3.91
N THR A 128 8.91 -9.10 -4.75
CA THR A 128 8.37 -9.10 -6.12
C THR A 128 6.87 -9.22 -6.09
N ARG A 129 6.17 -8.20 -6.58
CA ARG A 129 4.71 -8.26 -6.73
C ARG A 129 4.30 -9.20 -7.85
N ARG A 130 5.04 -9.16 -8.96
CA ARG A 130 4.84 -10.01 -10.12
C ARG A 130 6.17 -10.21 -10.85
N ALA A 131 6.51 -11.47 -11.14
CA ALA A 131 7.55 -11.77 -12.11
C ALA A 131 6.93 -11.74 -13.51
N LEU A 132 7.55 -11.04 -14.44
CA LEU A 132 7.10 -10.93 -15.82
C LEU A 132 7.91 -11.89 -16.70
N PRO A 133 7.25 -12.66 -17.59
CA PRO A 133 7.92 -13.56 -18.51
C PRO A 133 8.75 -12.80 -19.54
N GLY A 134 9.90 -13.35 -19.92
CA GLY A 134 10.77 -12.80 -20.97
C GLY A 134 12.27 -12.96 -20.69
N PRO A 135 13.14 -12.76 -21.70
CA PRO A 135 14.58 -12.82 -21.54
C PRO A 135 15.07 -11.77 -20.54
N GLY A 136 15.97 -12.16 -19.64
CA GLY A 136 16.55 -11.26 -18.63
C GLY A 136 15.74 -11.09 -17.35
N GLY A 137 14.49 -11.60 -17.30
CA GLY A 137 13.61 -11.54 -16.12
C GLY A 137 13.24 -10.11 -15.74
N ARG A 138 11.94 -9.77 -15.76
CA ARG A 138 11.48 -8.48 -15.24
C ARG A 138 10.56 -8.70 -14.06
N HIS A 139 10.44 -7.71 -13.20
CA HIS A 139 9.52 -7.78 -12.08
C HIS A 139 8.93 -6.42 -11.73
N GLU A 140 7.76 -6.46 -11.11
CA GLU A 140 7.10 -5.28 -10.58
C GLU A 140 7.54 -5.00 -9.14
N ARG A 141 7.74 -3.72 -8.84
CA ARG A 141 7.92 -3.17 -7.48
C ARG A 141 7.01 -1.97 -7.29
N PHE A 142 6.65 -1.71 -6.05
CA PHE A 142 6.02 -0.45 -5.67
C PHE A 142 7.03 0.47 -4.99
N VAL A 143 6.88 1.76 -5.26
CA VAL A 143 7.42 2.84 -4.46
C VAL A 143 6.22 3.51 -3.80
N THR A 144 6.16 3.46 -2.46
CA THR A 144 5.08 4.06 -1.68
C THR A 144 5.58 5.33 -1.00
N GLN A 145 4.87 6.44 -1.18
CA GLN A 145 5.12 7.72 -0.53
C GLN A 145 3.94 8.06 0.38
N ARG A 146 4.21 8.58 1.58
CA ARG A 146 3.19 9.20 2.41
C ARG A 146 3.45 10.69 2.54
N HIS A 147 2.37 11.45 2.62
CA HIS A 147 2.44 12.88 2.81
C HIS A 147 1.36 13.35 3.79
N SER A 148 1.79 13.87 4.93
CA SER A 148 0.94 14.63 5.84
C SER A 148 0.85 16.07 5.38
N GLY A 149 -0.35 16.63 5.24
CA GLY A 149 -0.53 18.04 4.89
C GLY A 149 -1.57 18.25 3.79
N PRO A 150 -1.62 19.45 3.22
CA PRO A 150 -2.59 19.81 2.18
C PRO A 150 -2.48 18.96 0.91
N ALA A 151 -3.62 18.72 0.24
CA ALA A 151 -3.70 17.90 -0.97
C ALA A 151 -2.80 18.42 -2.11
N ASP A 152 -2.67 19.74 -2.27
CA ASP A 152 -1.84 20.34 -3.30
C ASP A 152 -0.34 20.10 -3.05
N ALA A 153 0.09 20.13 -1.78
CA ALA A 153 1.45 19.81 -1.38
C ALA A 153 1.75 18.32 -1.60
N ALA A 154 0.83 17.43 -1.21
CA ALA A 154 0.94 16.01 -1.47
C ALA A 154 1.06 15.71 -2.97
N GLY A 155 0.22 16.34 -3.79
CA GLY A 155 0.27 16.22 -5.24
C GLY A 155 1.63 16.62 -5.83
N ARG A 156 2.16 17.79 -5.42
CA ARG A 156 3.50 18.23 -5.85
C ARG A 156 4.62 17.29 -5.39
N ALA A 157 4.50 16.72 -4.19
CA ALA A 157 5.47 15.75 -3.69
C ALA A 157 5.48 14.46 -4.51
N CYS A 158 4.31 13.98 -4.96
CA CYS A 158 4.18 12.85 -5.87
C CYS A 158 4.79 13.18 -7.24
N ASP A 159 4.48 14.35 -7.81
CA ASP A 159 5.00 14.78 -9.10
C ASP A 159 6.53 14.84 -9.10
N ALA A 160 7.12 15.34 -8.01
CA ALA A 160 8.57 15.39 -7.83
C ALA A 160 9.21 14.00 -7.77
N LEU A 161 8.60 13.05 -7.05
CA LEU A 161 9.06 11.67 -6.99
C LEU A 161 9.01 10.99 -8.37
N VAL A 162 7.89 11.14 -9.07
CA VAL A 162 7.69 10.58 -10.41
C VAL A 162 8.69 11.16 -11.40
N ALA A 163 8.91 12.47 -11.37
CA ALA A 163 9.90 13.12 -12.22
C ALA A 163 11.33 12.58 -11.96
N ALA A 164 11.71 12.40 -10.69
CA ALA A 164 13.02 11.85 -10.33
C ALA A 164 13.20 10.41 -10.86
N LEU A 165 12.17 9.57 -10.74
CA LEU A 165 12.19 8.20 -11.27
C LEU A 165 12.33 8.17 -12.80
N ILE A 166 11.59 9.03 -13.52
CA ILE A 166 11.67 9.13 -14.98
C ILE A 166 13.05 9.62 -15.42
N VAL A 167 13.58 10.67 -14.79
CA VAL A 167 14.91 11.22 -15.10
C VAL A 167 16.02 10.18 -14.87
N ALA A 168 15.87 9.32 -13.86
CA ALA A 168 16.80 8.21 -13.60
C ALA A 168 16.61 7.00 -14.55
N GLY A 169 15.62 7.04 -15.46
CA GLY A 169 15.40 6.02 -16.48
C GLY A 169 14.54 4.84 -16.04
N TYR A 170 13.79 4.96 -14.94
CA TYR A 170 12.87 3.89 -14.51
C TYR A 170 11.59 3.88 -15.34
N GLU A 171 11.11 2.68 -15.67
CA GLU A 171 9.83 2.48 -16.39
C GLU A 171 8.67 2.44 -15.38
N LEU A 172 7.79 3.44 -15.46
CA LEU A 172 6.56 3.52 -14.68
C LEU A 172 5.43 2.80 -15.42
N VAL A 173 4.67 1.98 -14.69
CA VAL A 173 3.48 1.29 -15.19
C VAL A 173 2.22 2.03 -14.81
N SER A 174 2.15 2.47 -13.56
CA SER A 174 0.98 3.13 -13.02
C SER A 174 1.38 3.97 -11.82
N GLU A 175 0.55 4.97 -11.57
CA GLU A 175 0.59 5.83 -10.40
C GLU A 175 -0.82 5.83 -9.82
N GLU A 176 -0.93 5.53 -8.53
CA GLU A 176 -2.17 5.60 -7.76
C GLU A 176 -1.96 6.65 -6.65
N ARG A 177 -2.91 7.56 -6.48
CA ARG A 177 -2.91 8.58 -5.42
C ARG A 177 -4.19 8.45 -4.63
N GLU A 178 -4.08 8.40 -3.32
CA GLU A 178 -5.20 8.11 -2.43
C GLU A 178 -5.13 9.02 -1.20
N PHE A 179 -6.29 9.33 -0.65
CA PHE A 179 -6.43 9.98 0.64
C PHE A 179 -6.91 8.97 1.67
N VAL A 180 -6.09 8.74 2.69
CA VAL A 180 -6.42 7.88 3.82
C VAL A 180 -7.20 8.69 4.83
N ILE A 181 -8.52 8.41 4.89
CA ILE A 181 -9.42 9.09 5.81
C ILE A 181 -9.37 8.49 7.21
N SER A 182 -9.01 7.21 7.34
CA SER A 182 -8.92 6.55 8.65
C SER A 182 -7.93 5.40 8.60
N ASP A 183 -7.11 5.31 9.64
CA ASP A 183 -6.17 4.23 9.83
C ASP A 183 -6.18 3.83 11.30
N SER A 184 -6.55 2.57 11.57
CA SER A 184 -6.73 2.13 12.95
C SER A 184 -5.43 1.87 13.71
N ASP A 185 -4.30 1.68 13.02
CA ASP A 185 -3.02 1.34 13.66
C ASP A 185 -1.80 1.67 12.78
N LEU A 186 -1.30 2.91 12.90
CA LEU A 186 -0.09 3.37 12.22
C LEU A 186 1.19 2.65 12.69
N SER A 187 1.18 2.00 13.86
CA SER A 187 2.38 1.32 14.40
C SER A 187 2.83 0.12 13.55
N TRP A 188 1.98 -0.36 12.64
CA TRP A 188 2.36 -1.37 11.66
C TRP A 188 3.50 -0.96 10.73
N ASP A 189 3.67 0.35 10.55
CA ASP A 189 4.71 0.93 9.70
C ASP A 189 5.91 1.45 10.50
N GLU A 190 5.92 1.23 11.82
CA GLU A 190 7.01 1.60 12.72
C GLU A 190 8.33 1.00 12.25
N GLY A 191 9.33 1.86 12.06
CA GLY A 191 10.66 1.48 11.57
C GLY A 191 10.73 1.19 10.07
N TRP A 192 9.61 1.28 9.33
CA TRP A 192 9.62 1.30 7.86
C TRP A 192 9.71 2.73 7.33
N LEU A 193 8.78 3.58 7.75
CA LEU A 193 8.81 5.01 7.48
C LEU A 193 9.60 5.69 8.60
N GLU A 194 10.56 6.52 8.24
CA GLU A 194 11.15 7.47 9.19
C GLU A 194 10.13 8.59 9.37
N GLU A 195 9.81 8.93 10.62
CA GLU A 195 8.99 10.12 10.89
C GLU A 195 9.75 11.32 10.33
N LEU A 196 9.21 11.92 9.27
CA LEU A 196 9.74 13.20 8.80
C LEU A 196 9.53 14.21 9.93
N PRO A 197 10.57 14.92 10.38
CA PRO A 197 10.37 15.98 11.35
C PRO A 197 9.43 17.03 10.74
N VAL A 198 8.43 17.42 11.53
CA VAL A 198 7.45 18.45 11.20
C VAL A 198 8.12 19.82 11.08
#